data_AF-A0A4R1UJW2-F1
#
_entry.id   AF-A0A4R1UJW2-F1
#
_cell.length_a   1.000
_cell.length_b   1.000
_cell.length_c   1.000
_cell.angle_alpha   90.00
_cell.angle_beta   90.00
_cell.angle_gamma   90.00
#
_symmetry.space_group_name_H-M   'P 1'
#
loop_
_entity.id
_entity.type
_entity.pdbx_description
1 polymer ?
#
loop_
_entity_poly.entity_id
_entity_poly.type
_entity_poly.pdbx_seq_one_letter_code
_entity_poly.pdbx_strand_id
1 'polypeptide(L)' 'MCQRDGKIVAATVADHDPPHRGDRNAFFTGPLKSLCKRHHDSDKALIENGRGTKHIGSDGWPLEEQ' A
#
# COMPACT_ATOMS: atom_id res chain seq x y z
N MET A 1 4.26 0.67 1.23
CA MET A 1 5.09 1.40 0.26
C MET A 1 6.44 1.81 0.87
N CYS A 2 7.16 0.89 1.51
CA CYS A 2 8.41 1.24 2.21
C CYS A 2 9.54 1.64 1.26
N GLN A 3 9.68 0.92 0.14
CA GLN A 3 10.73 1.18 -0.85
C GLN A 3 10.62 2.59 -1.47
N ARG A 4 9.39 3.07 -1.74
CA ARG A 4 9.16 4.45 -2.22
C ARG A 4 9.58 5.50 -1.18
N ASP A 5 9.39 5.20 0.10
CA ASP A 5 9.82 6.06 1.20
C ASP A 5 11.34 5.95 1.48
N GLY A 6 12.11 5.19 0.68
CA GLY A 6 13.52 4.93 0.92
C GLY A 6 13.80 4.01 2.11
N LYS A 7 12.79 3.26 2.59
CA LYS A 7 12.88 2.42 3.79
C LYS A 7 12.87 0.93 3.43
N ILE A 8 13.76 0.16 4.08
CA ILE A 8 13.74 -1.30 4.03
C ILE A 8 13.06 -1.81 5.29
N VAL A 9 11.85 -2.34 5.14
CA VAL A 9 11.04 -2.88 6.23
C VAL A 9 10.47 -4.22 5.79
N ALA A 10 10.54 -5.22 6.66
CA ALA A 10 9.97 -6.52 6.40
C ALA A 10 8.45 -6.41 6.16
N ALA A 11 7.98 -7.08 5.10
CA ALA A 11 6.55 -7.22 4.85
C ALA A 11 5.96 -8.28 5.79
N THR A 12 4.76 -8.03 6.30
CA THR A 12 4.04 -8.93 7.20
C THR A 12 2.60 -9.19 6.75
N VAL A 13 2.18 -8.57 5.65
CA VAL A 13 0.84 -8.68 5.09
C VAL A 13 0.94 -8.95 3.59
N ALA A 14 0.15 -9.91 3.12
CA ALA A 14 -0.12 -10.13 1.71
C ALA A 14 -1.45 -9.46 1.37
N ASP A 15 -1.40 -8.43 0.54
CA ASP A 15 -2.52 -7.55 0.22
C ASP A 15 -3.01 -7.79 -1.21
N HIS A 16 -4.32 -7.83 -1.43
CA HIS A 16 -4.90 -8.00 -2.78
C HIS A 16 -4.85 -6.68 -3.56
N ASP A 17 -4.24 -6.68 -4.75
CA ASP A 17 -4.14 -5.48 -5.58
C ASP A 17 -4.37 -5.77 -7.08
N PRO A 18 -5.58 -5.56 -7.62
CA PRO A 18 -6.70 -4.81 -7.03
C PRO A 18 -7.46 -5.56 -5.92
N PRO A 19 -8.20 -4.84 -5.05
CA PRO A 19 -9.00 -5.46 -3.99
C PRO A 19 -10.08 -6.37 -4.56
N HIS A 20 -10.31 -7.50 -3.90
CA HIS A 20 -11.28 -8.49 -4.35
C HIS A 20 -12.75 -8.03 -4.21
N ARG A 21 -13.05 -7.03 -3.37
CA ARG A 21 -14.41 -6.45 -3.18
C ARG A 21 -15.53 -7.48 -2.94
N GLY A 22 -15.20 -8.54 -2.21
CA GLY A 22 -16.12 -9.66 -1.93
C GLY A 22 -16.20 -10.74 -3.02
N ASP A 23 -15.54 -10.56 -4.17
CA ASP A 23 -15.40 -11.61 -5.17
C ASP A 23 -14.49 -12.72 -4.64
N ARG A 24 -15.06 -13.93 -4.57
CA ARG A 24 -14.40 -15.11 -4.02
C ARG A 24 -13.28 -15.62 -4.93
N ASN A 25 -13.45 -15.57 -6.25
CA ASN A 25 -12.41 -16.01 -7.18
C ASN A 25 -11.21 -15.06 -7.11
N ALA A 26 -11.46 -13.75 -7.13
CA ALA A 26 -10.42 -12.73 -6.96
C ALA A 26 -9.71 -12.86 -5.60
N PHE A 27 -10.41 -13.26 -4.54
CA PHE A 27 -9.79 -13.52 -3.25
C PHE A 27 -8.77 -14.69 -3.31
N PHE A 28 -9.09 -15.77 -4.03
CA PHE A 28 -8.21 -16.94 -4.09
C PHE A 28 -7.11 -16.85 -5.14
N THR A 29 -7.39 -16.22 -6.28
CA THR A 29 -6.49 -16.24 -7.45
C THR A 29 -5.93 -14.86 -7.80
N GLY A 30 -6.38 -13.82 -7.09
CA GLY A 30 -5.94 -12.46 -7.34
C GLY A 30 -4.45 -12.26 -7.02
N PRO A 31 -3.80 -11.32 -7.71
CA PRO A 31 -2.42 -10.96 -7.42
C PRO A 31 -2.28 -10.40 -6.00
N LEU A 32 -1.19 -10.78 -5.33
CA LEU A 32 -0.86 -10.32 -3.98
C LEU A 32 0.36 -9.40 -4.02
N LYS A 33 0.36 -8.39 -3.16
CA LYS A 33 1.46 -7.46 -2.93
C LYS A 33 1.93 -7.56 -1.47
N SER A 34 3.23 -7.69 -1.29
CA SER A 34 3.84 -7.71 0.04
C SER A 34 3.91 -6.29 0.62
N LEU A 35 3.23 -6.06 1.74
CA LEU A 35 3.20 -4.79 2.44
C LEU A 35 3.60 -4.95 3.91
N CYS A 36 4.19 -3.91 4.49
CA CYS A 36 4.29 -3.80 5.94
C CYS A 36 2.92 -3.41 6.51
N LYS A 37 2.67 -3.77 7.77
CA LYS A 37 1.40 -3.48 8.45
C LYS A 37 0.99 -2.00 8.38
N ARG A 38 1.94 -1.07 8.61
CA ARG A 38 1.66 0.38 8.59
C ARG A 38 1.06 0.84 7.25
N HIS A 39 1.70 0.46 6.15
CA HIS A 39 1.26 0.90 4.82
C HIS A 39 0.03 0.15 4.32
N HIS A 40 -0.18 -1.10 4.75
CA HIS A 40 -1.41 -1.82 4.49
C HIS A 40 -2.60 -1.13 5.20
N ASP A 41 -2.48 -0.89 6.50
CA ASP A 41 -3.59 -0.37 7.31
C ASP A 41 -3.90 1.13 7.02
N SER A 42 -2.94 1.90 6.51
CA SER A 42 -3.09 3.33 6.22
C SER A 42 -3.18 3.62 4.73
N ASP A 43 -2.05 3.55 4.03
CA ASP A 43 -1.91 4.17 2.71
C ASP A 43 -2.69 3.38 1.65
N LYS A 44 -2.64 2.05 1.69
CA LYS A 44 -3.45 1.19 0.81
C LYS A 44 -4.93 1.42 1.05
N ALA A 45 -5.38 1.44 2.30
CA ALA A 45 -6.77 1.71 2.65
C ALA A 45 -7.24 3.09 2.11
N LEU A 46 -6.40 4.13 2.21
CA LEU A 46 -6.70 5.45 1.65
C LEU A 46 -6.86 5.39 0.12
N ILE A 47 -5.88 4.80 -0.58
CA ILE A 47 -5.87 4.68 -2.04
C ILE A 47 -7.11 3.95 -2.54
N GLU A 48 -7.49 2.84 -1.91
CA GLU A 48 -8.67 2.05 -2.31
C GLU A 48 -9.99 2.78 -2.08
N ASN A 49 -10.02 3.69 -1.11
CA ASN A 49 -11.13 4.59 -0.86
C ASN A 49 -11.04 5.89 -1.71
N GLY A 50 -10.16 5.93 -2.70
CA GLY A 50 -10.01 7.06 -3.63
C GLY A 50 -9.38 8.30 -3.00
N ARG A 51 -8.62 8.14 -1.91
CA ARG A 51 -7.94 9.24 -1.21
C ARG A 51 -6.45 9.22 -1.53
N GLY A 52 -5.88 10.42 -1.69
CA GLY A 52 -4.43 10.59 -1.86
C GLY A 52 -3.66 10.31 -0.57
N THR A 53 -2.38 9.95 -0.71
CA THR A 53 -1.47 9.66 0.40
C THR A 53 -0.41 10.74 0.47
N LYS A 54 -0.18 11.33 1.65
CA LYS A 54 0.89 12.32 1.84
C LYS A 54 2.13 11.63 2.39
N HIS A 55 3.16 11.49 1.57
CA HIS A 55 4.47 10.99 2.00
C HIS A 55 5.41 12.18 2.20
N ILE A 56 6.08 12.23 3.35
CA ILE A 56 7.10 13.24 3.66
C ILE A 56 8.48 12.58 3.53
N GLY A 57 9.33 13.18 2.71
CA GLY A 57 10.71 12.76 2.49
C GLY A 57 11.59 12.98 3.72
N SER A 58 12.80 12.41 3.68
CA SER A 58 13.80 12.58 4.75
C SER A 58 14.30 14.02 4.90
N ASP A 59 14.08 14.84 3.89
CA ASP A 59 14.35 16.28 3.84
C ASP A 59 13.23 17.13 4.47
N GLY A 60 12.13 16.50 4.90
CA GLY A 60 10.99 17.18 5.52
C GLY A 60 9.99 17.78 4.53
N TRP A 61 10.19 17.58 3.22
CA TRP A 61 9.26 18.05 2.18
C TRP A 61 8.36 16.91 1.69
N PRO A 62 7.15 17.20 1.17
CA PRO A 62 6.34 16.19 0.52
C PRO A 62 7.08 15.55 -0.65
N LEU A 63 7.02 14.21 -0.74
CA LEU A 63 7.44 13.50 -1.95
C LEU A 63 6.43 13.80 -3.06
N GLU A 64 6.90 14.23 -4.22
CA GLU A 64 6.04 14.48 -5.38
C GLU A 64 5.35 13.18 -5.82
N GLU A 65 4.05 13.29 -6.12
CA GLU A 65 3.23 12.18 -6.63
C GLU A 65 3.58 11.99 -8.12
N GLN A 66 4.14 10.83 -8.48
CA GLN A 66 4.44 10.42 -9.86
C GLN A 66 3.25 9.72 -10.49
#